data_AF-A0A6P8KP65-F1
#
_entry.id   AF-A0A6P8KP65-F1
#
_cell.length_a   1.000
_cell.length_b   1.000
_cell.length_c   1.000
_cell.angle_alpha   90.00
_cell.angle_beta   90.00
_cell.angle_gamma   90.00
#
_symmetry.space_group_name_H-M   'P 1'
#
loop_
_entity.id
_entity.type
_entity.pdbx_description
1 polymer ?
#
loop_
_entity_poly.entity_id
_entity_poly.type
_entity_poly.pdbx_seq_one_letter_code
_entity_poly.pdbx_strand_id
1 'polypeptide(L)'
;MSAFVKTVCLAQKLCAANPAVARQAIRSMAGWNKDYKPGPYPQTEKERLAAAKKYYLLPEEYKPYADDGLGYGDYPKVGGGLGVEAKDSYYPWDYPEHKRNQHEPISADHDLYSEDRWSQAEPPRYSNAYYFACFLGVMSGCLALYYWLDDKKMYRPVAAKQYPSPGVKHYTFEK
;
A
#
# COMPACT_ATOMS: atom_id res chain seq x y z
N MET A 1 2.67 -56.86 9.31
CA MET A 1 1.46 -56.75 8.45
C MET A 1 0.16 -56.60 9.25
N SER A 2 -0.19 -57.52 10.16
CA SER A 2 -1.48 -57.47 10.91
C SER A 2 -1.67 -56.23 11.81
N ALA A 3 -0.63 -55.79 12.52
CA ALA A 3 -0.74 -54.64 13.44
C ALA A 3 -1.06 -53.33 12.71
N PHE A 4 -0.43 -53.11 11.55
CA PHE A 4 -0.62 -51.92 10.73
C PHE A 4 -2.06 -51.80 10.17
N VAL A 5 -2.63 -52.93 9.75
CA VAL A 5 -4.02 -52.98 9.27
C VAL A 5 -5.01 -52.69 10.40
N LYS A 6 -4.74 -53.23 11.60
CA LYS A 6 -5.58 -52.98 12.79
C LYS A 6 -5.55 -51.51 13.23
N THR A 7 -4.38 -50.86 13.17
CA THR A 7 -4.25 -49.44 13.51
C THR A 7 -4.97 -48.54 12.52
N VAL A 8 -4.91 -48.85 11.22
CA VAL A 8 -5.64 -48.10 10.18
C VAL A 8 -7.15 -48.25 10.35
N CYS A 9 -7.63 -49.47 10.60
CA CYS A 9 -9.06 -49.72 10.79
C CYS A 9 -9.60 -49.05 12.07
N LEU A 10 -8.80 -49.01 13.14
CA LEU A 10 -9.13 -48.29 14.37
C LEU A 10 -9.18 -46.77 14.17
N ALA A 11 -8.18 -46.20 13.48
CA ALA A 11 -8.17 -44.79 13.11
C ALA A 11 -9.39 -44.42 12.26
N GLN A 12 -9.77 -45.27 11.31
CA GLN A 12 -10.94 -45.04 10.46
C GLN A 12 -12.25 -45.04 11.26
N LYS A 13 -12.40 -45.94 12.23
CA LYS A 13 -13.55 -45.96 13.14
C LYS A 13 -13.59 -44.73 14.05
N LEU A 14 -12.45 -44.28 14.55
CA LEU A 14 -12.35 -43.05 15.37
C LEU A 14 -12.68 -41.79 14.56
N CYS A 15 -12.20 -41.70 13.31
CA CYS A 15 -12.53 -40.61 12.40
C CYS A 15 -14.02 -40.59 12.03
N ALA A 16 -14.66 -41.76 11.89
CA ALA A 16 -16.10 -41.87 11.64
C ALA A 16 -16.94 -41.52 12.87
N ALA A 17 -16.49 -41.89 14.07
CA ALA A 17 -17.18 -41.59 15.32
C ALA A 17 -17.14 -40.11 15.69
N ASN A 18 -16.04 -39.41 15.37
CA ASN A 18 -15.93 -37.98 15.59
C ASN A 18 -15.23 -37.27 14.42
N PRO A 19 -15.99 -36.85 13.39
CA PRO A 19 -15.42 -36.17 12.23
C PRO A 19 -14.76 -34.83 12.59
N ALA A 20 -15.08 -34.23 13.74
CA ALA A 20 -14.43 -33.01 14.20
C ALA A 20 -12.96 -33.24 14.57
N VAL A 21 -12.61 -34.40 15.17
CA VAL A 21 -11.23 -34.73 15.54
C VAL A 21 -10.37 -34.94 14.29
N ALA A 22 -10.90 -35.62 13.28
CA ALA A 22 -10.24 -35.78 11.99
C ALA A 22 -10.01 -34.42 11.29
N ARG A 23 -11.03 -33.54 11.28
CA ARG A 23 -10.91 -32.18 10.73
C ARG A 23 -9.89 -31.34 11.50
N GLN A 24 -9.85 -31.44 12.83
CA GLN A 24 -8.89 -30.73 13.67
C GLN A 24 -7.47 -31.21 13.40
N ALA A 25 -7.25 -32.53 13.33
CA ALA A 25 -5.96 -33.14 13.01
C ALA A 25 -5.44 -32.69 11.64
N ILE A 26 -6.29 -32.71 10.61
CA ILE A 26 -5.96 -32.24 9.26
C ILE A 26 -5.62 -30.74 9.28
N ARG A 27 -6.38 -29.90 10.00
CA ARG A 27 -6.06 -28.46 10.15
C ARG A 27 -4.72 -28.23 10.85
N SER A 28 -4.39 -28.98 11.90
CA SER A 28 -3.09 -28.87 12.58
C SER A 28 -1.92 -29.42 11.76
N MET A 29 -2.19 -30.37 10.86
CA MET A 29 -1.19 -30.96 9.96
C MET A 29 -0.97 -30.14 8.68
N ALA A 30 -1.89 -29.25 8.33
CA ALA A 30 -1.69 -28.22 7.31
C ALA A 30 -0.71 -27.15 7.84
N GLY A 31 0.52 -27.57 8.13
CA GLY A 31 1.60 -26.77 8.71
C GLY A 31 2.26 -25.79 7.74
N TRP A 32 1.53 -25.34 6.70
CA TRP A 32 2.01 -24.40 5.67
C TRP A 32 2.76 -23.20 6.25
N ASN A 33 2.42 -22.76 7.45
CA ASN A 33 3.05 -21.61 8.07
C ASN A 33 4.41 -21.86 8.73
N LYS A 34 4.80 -23.08 9.13
CA LYS A 34 6.02 -23.20 9.98
C LYS A 34 7.32 -22.93 9.24
N ASP A 35 7.45 -23.45 8.02
CA ASP A 35 8.69 -23.35 7.26
C ASP A 35 8.82 -22.00 6.52
N TYR A 36 7.68 -21.37 6.21
CA TYR A 36 7.61 -20.09 5.50
C TYR A 36 7.45 -18.88 6.42
N LYS A 37 7.11 -19.08 7.71
CA LYS A 37 6.92 -17.97 8.66
C LYS A 37 8.24 -17.23 8.91
N PRO A 38 8.25 -15.88 8.86
CA PRO A 38 9.39 -15.06 9.27
C PRO A 38 9.89 -15.40 10.69
N GLY A 39 11.21 -15.48 10.82
CA GLY A 39 11.95 -15.73 12.05
C GLY A 39 12.61 -14.46 12.62
N PRO A 40 13.41 -14.61 13.69
CA PRO A 40 14.21 -13.52 14.24
C PRO A 40 15.35 -13.10 13.30
N TYR A 41 15.92 -11.93 13.52
CA TYR A 41 17.02 -11.39 12.72
C TYR A 41 18.23 -12.37 12.69
N PRO A 42 18.76 -12.71 11.50
CA PRO A 42 19.88 -13.64 11.39
C PRO A 42 21.18 -12.98 11.86
N GLN A 43 21.79 -13.52 12.91
CA GLN A 43 23.05 -12.99 13.46
C GLN A 43 24.27 -13.72 12.89
N THR A 44 24.11 -14.99 12.53
CA THR A 44 25.19 -15.82 11.99
C THR A 44 25.10 -15.97 10.48
N GLU A 45 26.24 -16.22 9.83
CA GLU A 45 26.27 -16.46 8.38
C GLU A 45 25.47 -17.70 7.98
N LYS A 46 25.46 -18.74 8.82
CA LYS A 46 24.66 -19.95 8.56
C LYS A 46 23.16 -19.66 8.56
N GLU A 47 22.70 -18.84 9.51
CA GLU A 47 21.30 -18.40 9.58
C GLU A 47 20.94 -17.51 8.38
N ARG A 48 21.86 -16.62 7.98
CA ARG A 48 21.70 -15.80 6.78
C ARG A 48 21.54 -16.66 5.53
N LEU A 49 22.37 -17.70 5.36
CA LEU A 49 22.29 -18.63 4.22
C LEU A 49 20.98 -19.43 4.24
N ALA A 50 20.54 -19.87 5.41
CA ALA A 50 19.28 -20.58 5.57
C ALA A 50 18.07 -19.66 5.25
N ALA A 51 18.10 -18.40 5.71
CA ALA A 51 17.07 -17.40 5.42
C ALA A 51 17.04 -17.04 3.93
N ALA A 52 18.19 -16.81 3.29
CA ALA A 52 18.28 -16.57 1.86
C ALA A 52 17.62 -17.72 1.06
N LYS A 53 17.93 -18.97 1.43
CA LYS A 53 17.32 -20.17 0.82
C LYS A 53 15.81 -20.24 1.05
N LYS A 54 15.33 -19.88 2.24
CA LYS A 54 13.90 -19.85 2.58
C LYS A 54 13.12 -18.85 1.73
N TYR A 55 13.72 -17.70 1.42
CA TYR A 55 13.12 -16.65 0.59
C TYR A 55 13.44 -16.78 -0.91
N TYR A 56 14.04 -17.89 -1.34
CA TYR A 56 14.45 -18.12 -2.74
C TYR A 56 15.38 -17.03 -3.30
N LEU A 57 16.19 -16.42 -2.44
CA LEU A 57 17.16 -15.38 -2.78
C LEU A 57 18.59 -15.93 -2.80
N LEU A 58 19.44 -15.31 -3.62
CA LEU A 58 20.88 -15.56 -3.55
C LEU A 58 21.44 -15.02 -2.22
N PRO A 59 22.46 -15.68 -1.63
CA PRO A 59 23.11 -15.19 -0.41
C PRO A 59 23.62 -13.75 -0.46
N GLU A 60 24.01 -13.30 -1.66
CA GLU A 60 24.55 -11.96 -1.91
C GLU A 60 23.45 -10.89 -2.01
N GLU A 61 22.27 -11.28 -2.51
CA GLU A 61 21.11 -10.41 -2.67
C GLU A 61 20.29 -10.31 -1.39
N TYR A 62 20.34 -11.35 -0.56
CA TYR A 62 19.63 -11.37 0.71
C TYR A 62 20.20 -10.35 1.70
N LYS A 63 19.42 -9.29 1.93
CA LYS A 63 19.70 -8.25 2.92
C LYS A 63 18.49 -8.12 3.85
N PRO A 64 18.61 -8.48 5.13
CA PRO A 64 17.54 -8.24 6.09
C PRO A 64 17.42 -6.73 6.42
N TYR A 65 16.30 -6.34 7.02
CA TYR A 65 16.16 -5.00 7.63
C TYR A 65 17.09 -4.86 8.84
N ALA A 66 17.48 -3.63 9.16
CA ALA A 66 18.27 -3.37 10.36
C ALA A 66 17.50 -3.78 11.64
N ASP A 67 18.23 -4.27 12.64
CA ASP A 67 17.67 -4.72 13.93
C ASP A 67 17.40 -3.52 14.86
N ASP A 68 16.46 -2.67 14.44
CA ASP A 68 16.05 -1.46 15.18
C ASP A 68 14.89 -1.75 16.18
N GLY A 69 14.56 -3.02 16.41
CA GLY A 69 13.41 -3.40 17.25
C GLY A 69 12.04 -3.16 16.61
N LEU A 70 11.99 -2.80 15.32
CA LEU A 70 10.75 -2.58 14.54
C LEU A 70 10.00 -3.89 14.20
N GLY A 71 10.61 -5.05 14.47
CA GLY A 71 9.95 -6.35 14.36
C GLY A 71 9.98 -7.00 12.97
N TYR A 72 10.82 -6.52 12.04
CA TYR A 72 10.96 -7.12 10.71
C TYR A 72 11.63 -8.51 10.72
N GLY A 73 12.51 -8.79 11.69
CA GLY A 73 13.12 -10.12 11.85
C GLY A 73 14.03 -10.51 10.68
N ASP A 74 13.85 -11.72 10.14
CA ASP A 74 14.59 -12.26 8.99
C ASP A 74 14.02 -11.85 7.62
N TYR A 75 13.03 -10.96 7.57
CA TYR A 75 12.37 -10.61 6.32
C TYR A 75 13.32 -9.86 5.37
N PRO A 76 13.37 -10.21 4.07
CA PRO A 76 14.29 -9.58 3.14
C PRO A 76 13.83 -8.17 2.76
N LYS A 77 14.78 -7.24 2.71
CA LYS A 77 14.58 -5.87 2.23
C LYS A 77 14.69 -5.85 0.70
N VAL A 78 13.59 -6.14 0.04
CA VAL A 78 13.45 -6.13 -1.43
C VAL A 78 12.64 -4.92 -1.91
N GLY A 79 12.82 -4.56 -3.18
CA GLY A 79 11.95 -3.58 -3.85
C GLY A 79 12.28 -2.11 -3.59
N GLY A 80 13.14 -1.75 -2.65
CA GLY A 80 13.81 -0.43 -2.59
C GLY A 80 12.93 0.84 -2.73
N GLY A 81 11.63 0.75 -2.50
CA GLY A 81 10.67 1.82 -2.76
C GLY A 81 10.30 2.06 -4.22
N LEU A 82 10.62 1.12 -5.11
CA LEU A 82 10.13 1.06 -6.48
C LEU A 82 8.71 0.49 -6.45
N GLY A 83 7.74 1.22 -7.01
CA GLY A 83 6.38 0.74 -7.12
C GLY A 83 6.21 -0.36 -8.15
N VAL A 84 5.06 -1.04 -8.08
CA VAL A 84 4.70 -2.11 -9.02
C VAL A 84 4.67 -1.58 -10.47
N GLU A 85 4.37 -0.31 -10.68
CA GLU A 85 4.40 0.34 -12.01
C GLU A 85 5.78 0.34 -12.68
N ALA A 86 6.88 0.31 -11.91
CA ALA A 86 8.23 0.26 -12.47
C ALA A 86 8.58 -1.12 -13.06
N LYS A 87 7.76 -2.14 -12.79
CA LYS A 87 7.91 -3.48 -13.38
C LYS A 87 7.40 -3.50 -14.82
N ASP A 88 8.03 -4.33 -15.65
CA ASP A 88 7.65 -4.51 -17.05
C ASP A 88 6.19 -4.96 -17.18
N SER A 89 5.39 -4.17 -17.91
CA SER A 89 3.97 -4.48 -18.15
C SER A 89 3.77 -5.56 -19.21
N TYR A 90 4.77 -5.83 -20.05
CA TYR A 90 4.69 -6.79 -21.15
C TYR A 90 5.11 -8.20 -20.75
N TYR A 91 5.81 -8.35 -19.62
CA TYR A 91 6.17 -9.65 -19.10
C TYR A 91 4.90 -10.42 -18.63
N PRO A 92 4.74 -11.70 -18.99
CA PRO A 92 3.59 -12.51 -18.59
C PRO A 92 3.73 -12.95 -17.12
N TRP A 93 3.40 -12.06 -16.18
CA TRP A 93 3.41 -12.34 -14.74
C TRP A 93 2.40 -13.42 -14.35
N ASP A 94 2.74 -14.24 -13.35
CA ASP A 94 1.80 -15.22 -12.77
C ASP A 94 0.58 -14.54 -12.14
N TYR A 95 0.81 -13.37 -11.50
CA TYR A 95 -0.23 -12.50 -10.96
C TYR A 95 -0.17 -11.14 -11.68
N PRO A 96 -0.90 -10.97 -12.80
CA PRO A 96 -0.87 -9.74 -13.60
C PRO A 96 -1.27 -8.49 -12.80
N GLU A 97 -2.26 -8.60 -11.92
CA GLU A 97 -2.77 -7.49 -11.09
C GLU A 97 -1.71 -6.88 -10.14
N HIS A 98 -0.67 -7.64 -9.81
CA HIS A 98 0.39 -7.21 -8.90
C HIS A 98 1.77 -7.26 -9.56
N LYS A 99 1.82 -7.53 -10.87
CA LYS A 99 3.03 -7.79 -11.66
C LYS A 99 4.07 -8.62 -10.88
N ARG A 100 3.63 -9.77 -10.37
CA ARG A 100 4.41 -10.62 -9.46
C ARG A 100 4.41 -12.07 -9.93
N ASN A 101 5.54 -12.73 -9.73
CA ASN A 101 5.67 -14.18 -9.94
C ASN A 101 5.44 -14.97 -8.64
N GLN A 102 5.10 -16.25 -8.78
CA GLN A 102 5.06 -17.17 -7.65
C GLN A 102 6.46 -17.30 -7.03
N HIS A 103 6.52 -17.38 -5.70
CA HIS A 103 7.76 -17.44 -4.90
C HIS A 103 8.67 -16.20 -4.96
N GLU A 104 8.26 -15.12 -5.62
CA GLU A 104 8.95 -13.83 -5.51
C GLU A 104 8.75 -13.25 -4.10
N PRO A 105 9.83 -12.83 -3.40
CA PRO A 105 9.70 -12.17 -2.10
C PRO A 105 8.97 -10.83 -2.26
N ILE A 106 8.03 -10.58 -1.35
CA ILE A 106 7.23 -9.35 -1.32
C ILE A 106 7.97 -8.32 -0.44
N SER A 107 7.87 -7.03 -0.75
CA SER A 107 8.41 -5.98 0.12
C SER A 107 7.54 -5.82 1.38
N ALA A 108 8.13 -5.36 2.49
CA ALA A 108 7.37 -5.13 3.71
C ALA A 108 6.30 -4.04 3.53
N ASP A 109 6.65 -3.00 2.78
CA ASP A 109 5.78 -1.86 2.45
C ASP A 109 5.04 -2.07 1.11
N HIS A 110 4.80 -3.32 0.72
CA HIS A 110 4.15 -3.64 -0.57
C HIS A 110 2.76 -3.01 -0.69
N ASP A 111 2.08 -2.83 0.43
CA ASP A 111 0.81 -2.14 0.48
C ASP A 111 0.93 -0.67 0.04
N LEU A 112 2.01 0.05 0.36
CA LEU A 112 2.21 1.44 -0.08
C LEU A 112 2.47 1.53 -1.60
N TYR A 113 3.18 0.54 -2.13
CA TYR A 113 3.72 0.51 -3.50
C TYR A 113 2.83 -0.22 -4.52
N SER A 114 1.57 -0.46 -4.17
CA SER A 114 0.55 -0.95 -5.10
C SER A 114 0.37 -0.01 -6.30
N GLU A 115 -0.09 -0.54 -7.45
CA GLU A 115 -0.23 0.22 -8.70
C GLU A 115 -1.13 1.46 -8.56
N ASP A 116 -2.09 1.43 -7.64
CA ASP A 116 -3.08 2.47 -7.42
C ASP A 116 -2.67 3.53 -6.39
N ARG A 117 -1.52 3.35 -5.71
CA ARG A 117 -1.15 4.14 -4.53
C ARG A 117 0.01 5.08 -4.80
N TRP A 118 1.19 4.75 -4.31
CA TRP A 118 2.34 5.65 -4.29
C TRP A 118 3.49 5.03 -5.07
N SER A 119 3.80 5.63 -6.23
CA SER A 119 5.00 5.33 -6.98
C SER A 119 5.34 6.44 -7.98
N GLN A 120 6.59 6.46 -8.43
CA GLN A 120 7.08 7.24 -9.56
C GLN A 120 7.95 6.33 -10.45
N ALA A 121 7.35 5.68 -11.44
CA ALA A 121 8.01 4.73 -12.33
C ALA A 121 9.10 5.40 -13.16
N GLU A 122 8.83 6.62 -13.61
CA GLU A 122 9.75 7.41 -14.41
C GLU A 122 10.20 8.66 -13.64
N PRO A 123 11.50 9.01 -13.72
CA PRO A 123 11.98 10.24 -13.14
C PRO A 123 11.27 11.42 -13.83
N PRO A 124 10.68 12.35 -13.07
CA PRO A 124 9.98 13.47 -13.67
C PRO A 124 10.93 14.36 -14.45
N ARG A 125 10.42 15.03 -15.50
CA ARG A 125 11.24 15.88 -16.39
C ARG A 125 11.97 17.00 -15.65
N TYR A 126 11.38 17.52 -14.58
CA TYR A 126 11.97 18.53 -13.71
C TYR A 126 12.03 18.02 -12.26
N SER A 127 12.81 18.68 -11.41
CA SER A 127 12.86 18.30 -10.00
C SER A 127 11.51 18.54 -9.30
N ASN A 128 11.18 17.72 -8.29
CA ASN A 128 9.95 17.89 -7.51
C ASN A 128 9.86 19.28 -6.86
N ALA A 129 11.01 19.84 -6.46
CA ALA A 129 11.10 21.20 -5.93
C ALA A 129 10.67 22.26 -6.97
N TYR A 130 10.98 22.05 -8.25
CA TYR A 130 10.54 22.95 -9.32
C TYR A 130 9.02 22.94 -9.48
N TYR A 131 8.40 21.75 -9.56
CA TYR A 131 6.93 21.65 -9.64
C TYR A 131 6.25 22.29 -8.42
N PHE A 132 6.79 22.05 -7.23
CA PHE A 132 6.28 22.65 -6.00
C PHE A 132 6.40 24.17 -6.01
N ALA A 133 7.53 24.71 -6.46
CA ALA A 133 7.73 26.16 -6.58
C ALA A 133 6.79 26.78 -7.63
N CYS A 134 6.59 26.13 -8.78
CA CYS A 134 5.62 26.59 -9.78
C CYS A 134 4.19 26.60 -9.22
N PHE A 135 3.78 25.55 -8.51
CA PHE A 135 2.47 25.47 -7.88
C PHE A 135 2.28 26.60 -6.85
N LEU A 136 3.24 26.77 -5.94
CA LEU A 136 3.21 27.86 -4.96
C LEU A 136 3.23 29.23 -5.62
N GLY A 137 3.97 29.41 -6.71
CA GLY A 137 4.02 30.65 -7.47
C GLY A 137 2.66 31.03 -8.07
N VAL A 138 1.96 30.06 -8.67
CA VAL A 138 0.60 30.29 -9.21
C VAL A 138 -0.38 30.58 -8.09
N MET A 139 -0.40 29.78 -7.03
CA MET A 139 -1.35 29.94 -5.92
C MET A 139 -1.15 31.26 -5.18
N SER A 140 0.11 31.61 -4.88
CA SER A 140 0.46 32.89 -4.26
C SER A 140 0.18 34.07 -5.19
N GLY A 141 0.43 33.93 -6.50
CA GLY A 141 0.10 34.93 -7.50
C GLY A 141 -1.41 35.20 -7.58
N CYS A 142 -2.24 34.16 -7.63
CA CYS A 142 -3.70 34.30 -7.59
C CYS A 142 -4.17 34.99 -6.31
N LEU A 143 -3.61 34.60 -5.16
CA LEU A 143 -3.95 35.22 -3.88
C LEU A 143 -3.52 36.69 -3.81
N ALA A 144 -2.31 37.01 -4.29
CA ALA A 144 -1.82 38.38 -4.33
C ALA A 144 -2.68 39.26 -5.25
N LEU A 145 -3.05 38.75 -6.43
CA LEU A 145 -3.96 39.44 -7.35
C LEU A 145 -5.33 39.66 -6.72
N TYR A 146 -5.86 38.67 -6.00
CA TYR A 146 -7.13 38.80 -5.29
C TYR A 146 -7.10 39.97 -4.28
N TYR A 147 -6.08 40.04 -3.43
CA TYR A 147 -5.94 41.15 -2.48
C TYR A 147 -5.67 42.49 -3.17
N TRP A 148 -4.92 42.50 -4.27
CA TRP A 148 -4.62 43.73 -5.00
C TRP A 148 -5.82 44.30 -5.78
N LEU A 149 -6.80 43.46 -6.11
CA LEU A 149 -8.03 43.86 -6.81
C LEU A 149 -9.21 44.11 -5.87
N ASP A 150 -9.04 43.95 -4.56
CA ASP A 150 -10.13 44.10 -3.59
C ASP A 150 -10.67 45.55 -3.50
N ASP A 151 -9.82 46.54 -3.79
CA ASP A 151 -10.18 47.96 -3.93
C ASP A 151 -10.80 48.30 -5.30
N LYS A 152 -10.52 47.50 -6.33
CA LYS A 152 -10.92 47.71 -7.73
C LYS A 152 -12.05 46.78 -8.14
N LYS A 153 -13.13 46.76 -7.36
CA LYS A 153 -14.30 45.92 -7.62
C LYS A 153 -15.10 46.45 -8.81
N MET A 154 -15.26 45.61 -9.83
CA MET A 154 -16.15 45.91 -10.93
C MET A 154 -17.61 45.79 -10.47
N TYR A 155 -18.38 46.87 -10.58
CA TYR A 155 -19.80 46.88 -10.29
C TYR A 155 -20.60 47.25 -11.55
N ARG A 156 -21.85 46.79 -11.60
CA ARG A 156 -22.78 47.21 -12.66
C ARG A 156 -23.30 48.60 -12.31
N PRO A 157 -23.39 49.55 -13.26
CA PRO A 157 -23.87 50.91 -13.01
C PRO A 157 -25.41 50.91 -12.85
N VAL A 158 -25.89 50.26 -11.80
CA VAL A 158 -27.30 50.15 -11.43
C VAL A 158 -27.46 50.61 -9.98
N ALA A 159 -28.60 51.23 -9.67
CA ALA A 159 -28.92 51.58 -8.29
C ALA A 159 -29.00 50.33 -7.41
N ALA A 160 -28.81 50.52 -6.09
CA ALA A 160 -29.00 49.44 -5.12
C ALA A 160 -30.42 48.86 -5.24
N LYS A 161 -30.52 47.53 -5.14
CA LYS A 161 -31.80 46.84 -5.23
C LYS A 161 -32.72 47.29 -4.10
N GLN A 162 -33.86 47.85 -4.46
CA GLN A 162 -34.86 48.30 -3.51
C GLN A 162 -35.71 47.11 -3.05
N TYR A 163 -35.90 46.98 -1.74
CA TYR A 163 -36.72 45.92 -1.12
C TYR A 163 -37.82 46.58 -0.30
N PRO A 164 -39.09 46.16 -0.45
CA PRO A 164 -40.19 46.73 0.31
C PRO A 164 -39.97 46.51 1.81
N SER A 165 -39.87 47.60 2.58
CA SER A 165 -39.70 47.58 4.02
C SER A 165 -40.62 48.63 4.67
N PRO A 166 -41.26 48.33 5.82
CA PRO A 166 -42.14 49.29 6.48
C PRO A 166 -41.37 50.57 6.84
N GLY A 167 -41.86 51.71 6.35
CA GLY A 167 -41.27 53.03 6.60
C GLY A 167 -40.22 53.49 5.58
N VAL A 168 -39.83 52.65 4.61
CA VAL A 168 -38.84 53.02 3.59
C VAL A 168 -39.54 53.36 2.27
N LYS A 169 -39.51 54.63 1.87
CA LYS A 169 -40.03 55.10 0.57
C LYS A 169 -38.95 54.96 -0.51
N HIS A 170 -39.29 54.33 -1.61
CA HIS A 170 -38.37 54.01 -2.70
C HIS A 170 -38.57 54.84 -3.98
N TYR A 171 -39.58 55.71 -3.98
CA TYR A 171 -39.93 56.58 -5.09
C TYR A 171 -39.90 58.05 -4.62
N THR A 172 -39.34 58.93 -5.46
CA THR A 172 -39.26 60.39 -5.25
C THR A 172 -40.25 61.16 -6.13
N PHE A 173 -41.27 60.49 -6.69
CA PHE A 173 -42.34 61.19 -7.39
C PHE A 173 -43.17 61.97 -6.35
N GLU A 174 -42.77 63.22 -6.11
CA GLU A 174 -43.66 64.20 -5.50
C GLU A 174 -44.80 64.52 -6.49
N LYS A 175 -45.94 64.91 -5.92
CA LYS A 175 -47.15 65.30 -6.65
C LYS A 175 -46.91 66.47 -7.59
#